data_AF-R8AXM1-F1
#
_entry.id   AF-R8AXM1-F1
#
_cell.length_a   1.000
_cell.length_b   1.000
_cell.length_c   1.000
_cell.angle_alpha   90.00
_cell.angle_beta   90.00
_cell.angle_gamma   90.00
#
_symmetry.space_group_name_H-M   'P 1'
#
loop_
_entity.id
_entity.type
_entity.pdbx_description
1 polymer ?
#
loop_
_entity_poly.entity_id
_entity_poly.type
_entity_poly.pdbx_seq_one_letter_code
_entity_poly.pdbx_strand_id
1 'polypeptide(L)'
;MRAFSKSLVLVASMSLAGTAWGYMIGGVDVGDVDPLAAETNDLNSLGFCGSGSSESVESCWINNVLGTDTTYGVKEEDVSYEFVDGSSTVIGFGLDSPTEYFMIKNSTWWGLFENNESLDWAVIDAALLSAGFNLPDGEELIISHVAPIGDTVTVPEPGTLALLGLGLFAMGLKGRWARKQS
;
A
#
# COMPACT_ATOMS: atom_id res chain seq x y z
N MET A 1 -34.84 18.88 26.82
CA MET A 1 -34.28 19.17 25.48
C MET A 1 -32.74 19.25 25.44
N ARG A 2 -32.05 19.85 26.44
CA ARG A 2 -30.58 20.05 26.40
C ARG A 2 -29.69 18.79 26.44
N ALA A 3 -30.17 17.67 26.99
CA ALA A 3 -29.41 16.41 27.03
C ALA A 3 -29.44 15.66 25.68
N PHE A 4 -30.57 15.73 24.97
CA PHE A 4 -30.78 15.03 23.70
C PHE A 4 -29.89 15.56 22.58
N SER A 5 -29.69 16.88 22.49
CA SER A 5 -28.76 17.48 21.50
C SER A 5 -27.29 17.13 21.75
N LYS A 6 -26.87 16.91 23.01
CA LYS A 6 -25.47 16.56 23.33
C LYS A 6 -25.15 15.11 22.95
N SER A 7 -26.09 14.20 23.17
CA SER A 7 -25.96 12.80 22.72
C SER A 7 -25.97 12.68 21.19
N LEU A 8 -26.76 13.49 20.48
CA LEU A 8 -26.82 13.46 19.02
C LEU A 8 -25.48 13.84 18.36
N VAL A 9 -24.79 14.86 18.89
CA VAL A 9 -23.47 15.30 18.38
C VAL A 9 -22.40 14.24 18.59
N LEU A 10 -22.41 13.57 19.76
CA LEU A 10 -21.43 12.53 20.08
C LEU A 10 -21.63 11.29 19.19
N VAL A 11 -22.88 10.88 18.97
CA VAL A 11 -23.22 9.78 18.07
C VAL A 11 -22.84 10.11 16.63
N ALA A 12 -23.11 11.34 16.17
CA ALA A 12 -22.73 11.81 14.84
C ALA A 12 -21.20 11.82 14.63
N SER A 13 -20.42 12.17 15.66
CA SER A 13 -18.95 12.12 15.59
C SER A 13 -18.37 10.71 15.61
N MET A 14 -19.01 9.77 16.32
CA MET A 14 -18.57 8.37 16.33
C MET A 14 -18.94 7.63 15.04
N SER A 15 -20.03 8.01 14.37
CA SER A 15 -20.39 7.47 13.04
C SER A 15 -19.48 7.93 11.90
N LEU A 16 -18.60 8.91 12.14
CA LEU A 16 -17.57 9.35 11.19
C LEU A 16 -16.20 8.70 11.47
N ALA A 17 -16.05 7.98 12.59
CA ALA A 17 -14.86 7.19 12.84
C ALA A 17 -14.97 5.90 12.02
N GLY A 18 -14.38 5.90 10.82
CA GLY A 18 -14.17 4.68 10.06
C GLY A 18 -13.28 3.71 10.85
N THR A 19 -13.54 2.42 10.71
CA THR A 19 -12.60 1.39 11.13
C THR A 19 -11.46 1.37 10.11
N ALA A 20 -10.27 1.83 10.48
CA ALA A 20 -9.05 1.56 9.73
C ALA A 20 -8.52 0.21 10.21
N TRP A 21 -8.42 -0.76 9.29
CA TRP A 21 -7.77 -2.04 9.50
C TRP A 21 -6.54 -2.00 8.60
N GLY A 22 -5.43 -2.53 9.09
CA GLY A 22 -4.18 -2.63 8.36
C GLY A 22 -3.53 -3.95 8.74
N TYR A 23 -2.86 -4.53 7.78
CA TYR A 23 -2.00 -5.69 7.93
C TYR A 23 -0.78 -5.33 8.77
N MET A 24 -0.28 -6.30 9.54
CA MET A 24 0.86 -6.05 10.43
C MET A 24 2.05 -6.97 10.12
N ILE A 25 3.24 -6.40 10.09
CA ILE A 25 4.53 -7.12 10.08
C ILE A 25 5.31 -6.71 11.32
N GLY A 26 5.59 -7.66 12.23
CA GLY A 26 6.38 -7.38 13.43
C GLY A 26 5.80 -6.29 14.37
N GLY A 27 4.51 -5.96 14.24
CA GLY A 27 3.85 -4.87 14.96
C GLY A 27 3.89 -3.50 14.25
N VAL A 28 4.43 -3.43 13.04
CA VAL A 28 4.35 -2.29 12.12
C VAL A 28 3.13 -2.46 11.23
N ASP A 29 2.33 -1.40 11.09
CA ASP A 29 1.22 -1.33 10.14
C ASP A 29 1.76 -1.16 8.72
N VAL A 30 1.46 -2.11 7.86
CA VAL A 30 1.89 -2.17 6.46
C VAL A 30 0.74 -1.93 5.48
N GLY A 31 -0.44 -1.59 5.98
CA GLY A 31 -1.59 -1.20 5.16
C GLY A 31 -2.42 -2.36 4.66
N ASP A 32 -3.04 -2.22 3.49
CA ASP A 32 -3.85 -3.28 2.86
C ASP A 32 -3.08 -4.04 1.77
N VAL A 33 -3.65 -5.16 1.29
CA VAL A 33 -3.07 -5.91 0.15
C VAL A 33 -3.18 -5.08 -1.13
N ASP A 34 -2.05 -4.90 -1.80
CA ASP A 34 -1.93 -4.25 -3.09
C ASP A 34 -2.52 -5.11 -4.20
N PRO A 35 -3.49 -4.59 -4.98
CA PRO A 35 -4.11 -5.35 -6.04
C PRO A 35 -3.14 -5.60 -7.20
N LEU A 36 -3.18 -6.82 -7.71
CA LEU A 36 -2.48 -7.21 -8.94
C LEU A 36 -3.15 -6.53 -10.13
N ALA A 37 -2.42 -5.62 -10.79
CA ALA A 37 -2.87 -4.95 -12.00
C ALA A 37 -2.70 -5.84 -13.23
N ALA A 38 -1.53 -6.47 -13.37
CA ALA A 38 -1.26 -7.44 -14.44
C ALA A 38 -0.06 -8.33 -14.10
N GLU A 39 -0.02 -9.51 -14.71
CA GLU A 39 1.15 -10.39 -14.69
C GLU A 39 1.44 -10.92 -16.09
N THR A 40 2.71 -11.25 -16.36
CA THR A 40 3.11 -11.88 -17.60
C THR A 40 4.40 -12.68 -17.46
N ASN A 41 4.60 -13.67 -18.33
CA ASN A 41 5.88 -14.30 -18.61
C ASN A 41 6.46 -13.91 -19.97
N ASP A 42 5.74 -13.06 -20.73
CA ASP A 42 6.14 -12.50 -22.01
C ASP A 42 5.82 -11.00 -22.03
N LEU A 43 6.87 -10.18 -21.93
CA LEU A 43 6.76 -8.72 -21.99
C LEU A 43 6.22 -8.23 -23.35
N ASN A 44 6.22 -9.07 -24.39
CA ASN A 44 5.66 -8.75 -25.70
C ASN A 44 4.18 -9.15 -25.88
N SER A 45 3.55 -9.72 -24.84
CA SER A 45 2.16 -10.21 -24.88
C SER A 45 1.13 -9.15 -25.29
N LEU A 46 1.37 -7.88 -24.95
CA LEU A 46 0.49 -6.74 -25.23
C LEU A 46 0.99 -5.86 -26.38
N GLY A 47 2.13 -6.19 -26.98
CA GLY A 47 2.76 -5.39 -28.03
C GLY A 47 4.27 -5.60 -28.06
N PHE A 48 4.91 -5.38 -29.21
CA PHE A 48 6.36 -5.55 -29.32
C PHE A 48 7.10 -4.45 -28.54
N CYS A 49 7.68 -4.82 -27.40
CA CYS A 49 8.48 -3.96 -26.54
C CYS A 49 9.99 -4.20 -26.69
N GLY A 50 10.37 -5.27 -27.39
CA GLY A 50 11.77 -5.62 -27.67
C GLY A 50 12.11 -7.01 -27.15
N SER A 51 13.39 -7.36 -27.28
CA SER A 51 13.92 -8.64 -26.84
C SER A 51 14.66 -8.52 -25.51
N GLY A 52 14.38 -9.41 -24.57
CA GLY A 52 15.07 -9.48 -23.28
C GLY A 52 14.24 -8.88 -22.14
N SER A 53 14.93 -8.41 -21.09
CA SER A 53 14.32 -7.85 -19.88
C SER A 53 15.03 -6.58 -19.40
N SER A 54 15.41 -5.72 -20.35
CA SER A 54 15.95 -4.40 -20.02
C SER A 54 14.84 -3.49 -19.49
N GLU A 55 15.22 -2.47 -18.74
CA GLU A 55 14.30 -1.44 -18.21
C GLU A 55 13.39 -0.85 -19.29
N SER A 56 13.93 -0.65 -20.51
CA SER A 56 13.15 -0.17 -21.66
C SER A 56 12.04 -1.12 -22.12
N VAL A 57 12.26 -2.43 -22.01
CA VAL A 57 11.27 -3.46 -22.41
C VAL A 57 10.21 -3.58 -21.32
N GLU A 58 10.63 -3.57 -20.06
CA GLU A 58 9.74 -3.63 -18.90
C GLU A 58 8.85 -2.38 -18.80
N SER A 59 9.43 -1.17 -18.90
CA SER A 59 8.67 0.09 -18.95
C SER A 59 7.68 0.13 -20.13
N CYS A 60 8.06 -0.36 -21.30
CA CYS A 60 7.14 -0.45 -22.43
C CYS A 60 5.94 -1.37 -22.13
N TRP A 61 6.19 -2.54 -21.53
CA TRP A 61 5.11 -3.45 -21.16
C TRP A 61 4.19 -2.81 -20.10
N ILE A 62 4.76 -2.16 -19.09
CA ILE A 62 4.02 -1.43 -18.05
C ILE A 62 3.14 -0.33 -18.68
N ASN A 63 3.70 0.48 -19.58
CA ASN A 63 2.95 1.54 -20.25
C ASN A 63 1.81 0.96 -21.12
N ASN A 64 1.99 -0.23 -21.70
CA ASN A 64 0.92 -0.93 -22.43
C ASN A 64 -0.18 -1.47 -21.50
N VAL A 65 0.18 -1.92 -20.29
CA VAL A 65 -0.80 -2.35 -19.27
C VAL A 65 -1.62 -1.16 -18.77
N LEU A 66 -0.95 -0.06 -18.40
CA LEU A 66 -1.57 1.12 -17.81
C LEU A 66 -2.23 2.05 -18.85
N GLY A 67 -1.86 1.91 -20.13
CA GLY A 67 -2.35 2.76 -21.21
C GLY A 67 -1.81 4.19 -21.19
N THR A 68 -0.76 4.46 -20.40
CA THR A 68 -0.10 5.76 -20.27
C THR A 68 1.40 5.58 -20.08
N ASP A 69 2.18 6.61 -20.42
CA ASP A 69 3.60 6.62 -20.12
C ASP A 69 3.82 6.87 -18.62
N THR A 70 4.66 6.02 -18.01
CA THR A 70 5.02 6.10 -16.59
C THR A 70 6.53 6.27 -16.40
N THR A 71 6.92 6.77 -15.22
CA THR A 71 8.32 6.91 -14.84
C THR A 71 8.82 5.59 -14.26
N TYR A 72 9.97 5.12 -14.74
CA TYR A 72 10.64 3.93 -14.22
C TYR A 72 11.65 4.33 -13.14
N GLY A 73 11.47 3.83 -11.92
CA GLY A 73 12.34 4.11 -10.78
C GLY A 73 13.61 3.26 -10.74
N VAL A 74 14.39 3.41 -9.66
CA VAL A 74 15.62 2.63 -9.45
C VAL A 74 15.23 1.20 -9.10
N LYS A 75 15.80 0.23 -9.81
CA LYS A 75 15.61 -1.20 -9.49
C LYS A 75 16.37 -1.58 -8.24
N GLU A 76 15.71 -2.35 -7.39
CA GLU A 76 16.32 -3.05 -6.28
C GLU A 76 16.39 -4.55 -6.59
N GLU A 77 17.51 -5.16 -6.21
CA GLU A 77 17.78 -6.58 -6.36
C GLU A 77 17.78 -7.25 -5.00
N ASP A 78 17.40 -8.53 -4.96
CA ASP A 78 17.41 -9.38 -3.77
C ASP A 78 16.64 -8.79 -2.56
N VAL A 79 15.42 -8.33 -2.80
CA VAL A 79 14.58 -7.70 -1.77
C VAL A 79 13.98 -8.78 -0.86
N SER A 80 14.29 -8.72 0.43
CA SER A 80 13.73 -9.64 1.41
C SER A 80 12.27 -9.32 1.74
N TYR A 81 11.41 -10.33 1.83
CA TYR A 81 10.03 -10.18 2.27
C TYR A 81 9.74 -10.91 3.58
N GLU A 82 8.68 -10.49 4.26
CA GLU A 82 8.19 -11.10 5.50
C GLU A 82 6.72 -11.51 5.35
N PHE A 83 6.30 -12.51 6.11
CA PHE A 83 4.89 -12.91 6.16
C PHE A 83 4.08 -11.94 7.01
N VAL A 84 2.98 -11.50 6.45
CA VAL A 84 2.05 -10.56 7.09
C VAL A 84 1.11 -11.30 8.03
N ASP A 85 0.97 -10.84 9.28
CA ASP A 85 0.05 -11.39 10.29
C ASP A 85 0.15 -12.92 10.50
N GLY A 86 1.31 -13.50 10.23
CA GLY A 86 1.52 -14.96 10.29
C GLY A 86 0.79 -15.73 9.19
N SER A 87 0.39 -15.06 8.10
CA SER A 87 -0.12 -15.67 6.88
C SER A 87 0.93 -16.55 6.22
N SER A 88 0.50 -17.52 5.42
CA SER A 88 1.38 -18.34 4.57
C SER A 88 1.36 -17.92 3.11
N THR A 89 0.52 -16.95 2.73
CA THR A 89 0.35 -16.51 1.32
C THR A 89 0.54 -15.01 1.16
N VAL A 90 0.25 -14.23 2.20
CA VAL A 90 0.39 -12.78 2.17
C VAL A 90 1.79 -12.42 2.66
N ILE A 91 2.53 -11.74 1.79
CA ILE A 91 3.89 -11.30 2.05
C ILE A 91 3.95 -9.79 1.91
N GLY A 92 4.86 -9.16 2.65
CA GLY A 92 5.14 -7.75 2.50
C GLY A 92 6.63 -7.45 2.59
N PHE A 93 7.04 -6.37 1.93
CA PHE A 93 8.41 -5.89 1.90
C PHE A 93 8.42 -4.37 1.91
N GLY A 94 9.48 -3.78 2.43
CA GLY A 94 9.65 -2.32 2.45
C GLY A 94 9.98 -1.79 1.06
N LEU A 95 9.45 -0.63 0.72
CA LEU A 95 9.83 0.14 -0.45
C LEU A 95 10.77 1.28 -0.01
N ASP A 96 11.89 1.50 -0.70
CA ASP A 96 12.76 2.65 -0.41
C ASP A 96 12.08 4.00 -0.66
N SER A 97 11.04 4.02 -1.51
CA SER A 97 10.23 5.21 -1.77
C SER A 97 8.76 4.87 -2.03
N PRO A 98 7.82 5.67 -1.50
CA PRO A 98 6.40 5.45 -1.72
C PRO A 98 6.08 5.76 -3.18
N THR A 99 5.55 4.80 -3.93
CA THR A 99 5.27 4.91 -5.36
C THR A 99 3.86 4.46 -5.70
N GLU A 100 3.30 4.95 -6.80
CA GLU A 100 1.92 4.60 -7.24
C GLU A 100 1.77 3.14 -7.63
N TYR A 101 2.78 2.60 -8.30
CA TYR A 101 2.81 1.22 -8.75
C TYR A 101 4.19 0.65 -8.44
N PHE A 102 4.25 -0.66 -8.27
CA PHE A 102 5.53 -1.36 -8.20
C PHE A 102 5.46 -2.62 -9.05
N MET A 103 6.59 -2.94 -9.68
CA MET A 103 6.76 -4.15 -10.44
C MET A 103 7.65 -5.10 -9.66
N ILE A 104 7.21 -6.35 -9.55
CA ILE A 104 8.00 -7.45 -9.03
C ILE A 104 8.39 -8.36 -10.19
N LYS A 105 9.65 -8.78 -10.18
CA LYS A 105 10.14 -9.86 -11.04
C LYS A 105 10.68 -10.98 -10.18
N ASN A 106 10.14 -12.17 -10.40
CA ASN A 106 10.75 -13.39 -9.88
C ASN A 106 10.83 -14.44 -10.98
N SER A 107 11.97 -15.13 -11.07
CA SER A 107 12.23 -16.11 -12.12
C SER A 107 11.99 -15.50 -13.53
N THR A 108 11.12 -16.11 -14.35
CA THR A 108 10.75 -15.62 -15.70
C THR A 108 9.41 -14.86 -15.73
N TRP A 109 8.93 -14.39 -14.58
CA TRP A 109 7.62 -13.74 -14.44
C TRP A 109 7.76 -12.30 -13.94
N TRP A 110 6.87 -11.44 -14.44
CA TRP A 110 6.71 -10.05 -14.06
C TRP A 110 5.29 -9.81 -13.58
N GLY A 111 5.15 -9.15 -12.43
CA GLY A 111 3.87 -8.75 -11.85
C GLY A 111 3.89 -7.26 -11.59
N LEU A 112 2.84 -6.56 -12.03
CA LEU A 112 2.60 -5.15 -11.77
C LEU A 112 1.49 -5.03 -10.73
N PHE A 113 1.75 -4.28 -9.68
CA PHE A 113 0.83 -4.05 -8.57
C PHE A 113 0.59 -2.56 -8.40
N GLU A 114 -0.62 -2.22 -7.98
CA GLU A 114 -1.01 -0.86 -7.61
C GLU A 114 -0.84 -0.69 -6.11
N ASN A 115 -0.04 0.30 -5.70
CA ASN A 115 0.18 0.59 -4.30
C ASN A 115 -0.98 1.41 -3.76
N ASN A 116 -1.92 0.76 -3.08
CA ASN A 116 -3.16 1.40 -2.65
C ASN A 116 -2.99 2.22 -1.38
N GLU A 117 -2.11 1.76 -0.49
CA GLU A 117 -1.80 2.43 0.75
C GLU A 117 -0.34 2.85 0.71
N SER A 118 -0.11 4.15 0.51
CA SER A 118 1.20 4.79 0.43
C SER A 118 2.02 4.72 1.73
N LEU A 119 1.88 3.68 2.53
CA LEU A 119 2.87 3.30 3.54
C LEU A 119 4.10 2.82 2.76
N ASP A 120 5.31 3.01 3.29
CA ASP A 120 6.56 2.64 2.60
C ASP A 120 6.76 1.11 2.49
N TRP A 121 5.68 0.38 2.21
CA TRP A 121 5.51 -1.06 2.21
C TRP A 121 4.70 -1.47 0.99
N ALA A 122 5.05 -2.61 0.43
CA ALA A 122 4.26 -3.32 -0.57
C ALA A 122 3.78 -4.62 0.04
N VAL A 123 2.49 -4.91 -0.08
CA VAL A 123 1.84 -6.10 0.49
C VAL A 123 1.15 -6.86 -0.62
N ILE A 124 1.61 -8.07 -0.92
CA ILE A 124 1.05 -8.88 -2.01
C ILE A 124 0.51 -10.21 -1.48
N ASP A 125 -0.60 -10.66 -2.06
CA ASP A 125 -1.09 -12.02 -1.85
C ASP A 125 -0.54 -12.95 -2.94
N ALA A 126 0.45 -13.76 -2.58
CA ALA A 126 1.06 -14.72 -3.49
C ALA A 126 0.07 -15.82 -3.94
N ALA A 127 -1.08 -16.00 -3.28
CA ALA A 127 -2.12 -16.90 -3.75
C ALA A 127 -2.80 -16.42 -5.05
N LEU A 128 -2.71 -15.12 -5.35
CA LEU A 128 -3.25 -14.52 -6.58
C LEU A 128 -2.27 -14.56 -7.75
N LEU A 129 -0.98 -14.81 -7.47
CA LEU A 129 0.05 -14.89 -8.48
C LEU A 129 0.04 -16.24 -9.20
N SER A 130 0.43 -16.22 -10.48
CA SER A 130 0.70 -17.43 -11.23
C SER A 130 1.78 -18.27 -10.55
N ALA A 131 1.60 -19.61 -10.53
CA ALA A 131 2.53 -20.55 -9.90
C ALA A 131 3.99 -20.46 -10.38
N GLY A 132 4.22 -19.83 -11.55
CA GLY A 132 5.57 -19.62 -12.09
C GLY A 132 6.39 -18.52 -11.41
N PHE A 133 5.78 -17.68 -10.55
CA PHE A 133 6.51 -16.73 -9.72
C PHE A 133 7.37 -17.40 -8.65
N ASN A 134 7.15 -18.68 -8.33
CA ASN A 134 7.84 -19.37 -7.23
C ASN A 134 7.81 -18.59 -5.89
N LEU A 135 6.76 -17.82 -5.63
CA LEU A 135 6.55 -17.11 -4.36
C LEU A 135 5.31 -17.67 -3.67
N PRO A 136 5.32 -17.82 -2.34
CA PRO A 136 6.50 -17.68 -1.46
C PRO A 136 7.42 -18.91 -1.63
N ASP A 137 8.72 -18.67 -1.84
CA ASP A 137 9.70 -19.74 -1.76
C ASP A 137 9.96 -20.00 -0.26
N GLY A 138 9.67 -21.22 0.20
CA GLY A 138 9.78 -21.57 1.61
C GLY A 138 11.23 -21.60 2.12
N GLU A 139 12.22 -21.54 1.20
CA GLU A 139 13.65 -21.62 1.54
C GLU A 139 14.36 -20.26 1.48
N GLU A 140 14.05 -19.40 0.51
CA GLU A 140 14.62 -18.06 0.36
C GLU A 140 13.50 -17.02 0.29
N LEU A 141 13.32 -16.23 1.35
CA LEU A 141 12.30 -15.16 1.41
C LEU A 141 12.77 -13.91 0.63
N ILE A 142 13.12 -14.08 -0.65
CA ILE A 142 13.75 -13.06 -1.49
C ILE A 142 12.98 -12.90 -2.80
N ILE A 143 12.68 -11.65 -3.14
CA ILE A 143 12.19 -11.23 -4.45
C ILE A 143 13.39 -10.81 -5.29
N SER A 144 13.54 -11.38 -6.49
CA SER A 144 14.74 -11.12 -7.30
C SER A 144 14.89 -9.66 -7.72
N HIS A 145 13.80 -9.02 -8.19
CA HIS A 145 13.85 -7.60 -8.51
C HIS A 145 12.53 -6.92 -8.16
N VAL A 146 12.65 -5.71 -7.60
CA VAL A 146 11.54 -4.78 -7.40
C VAL A 146 11.87 -3.48 -8.13
N ALA A 147 10.90 -2.93 -8.83
CA ALA A 147 11.04 -1.63 -9.46
C ALA A 147 9.84 -0.73 -9.13
N PRO A 148 10.08 0.45 -8.53
CA PRO A 148 9.04 1.44 -8.32
C PRO A 148 8.64 2.08 -9.66
N ILE A 149 7.35 2.31 -9.86
CA ILE A 149 6.75 2.83 -11.08
C ILE A 149 5.84 4.01 -10.74
N GLY A 150 5.97 5.09 -11.52
CA GLY A 150 5.19 6.30 -11.35
C GLY A 150 5.86 7.32 -10.42
N ASP A 151 5.07 8.30 -10.01
CA ASP A 151 5.53 9.37 -9.14
C ASP A 151 5.43 8.97 -7.66
N THR A 152 6.13 9.72 -6.80
CA THR A 152 6.00 9.51 -5.36
C THR A 152 4.62 9.92 -4.87
N VAL A 153 3.91 9.01 -4.23
CA VAL A 153 2.62 9.30 -3.61
C VAL A 153 2.79 9.91 -2.23
N THR A 154 1.94 10.89 -1.92
CA THR A 154 1.88 11.47 -0.57
C THR A 154 0.90 10.67 0.27
N VAL A 155 1.40 10.08 1.35
CA VAL A 155 0.58 9.37 2.35
C VAL A 155 -0.47 10.33 2.92
N PRO A 156 -1.77 10.02 2.82
CA PRO A 156 -2.79 10.79 3.49
C PRO A 156 -2.54 10.75 5.00
N GLU A 157 -2.42 11.91 5.64
CA GLU A 157 -2.24 11.99 7.09
C GLU A 157 -3.38 11.26 7.82
N PRO A 158 -3.09 10.41 8.83
CA PRO A 158 -4.13 9.70 9.55
C PRO A 158 -5.15 10.68 10.15
N GLY A 159 -6.44 10.46 9.89
CA GLY A 159 -7.53 11.28 10.45
C GLY A 159 -7.57 11.30 11.99
N THR A 160 -6.79 10.45 12.64
CA THR A 160 -6.56 10.42 14.08
C THR A 160 -5.99 11.75 14.62
N LEU A 161 -5.16 12.46 13.87
CA LEU A 161 -4.65 13.79 14.27
C LEU A 161 -5.76 14.84 14.28
N ALA A 162 -6.64 14.82 13.29
CA ALA A 162 -7.81 15.70 13.26
C ALA A 162 -8.77 15.38 14.42
N LEU A 163 -9.00 14.10 14.71
CA LEU A 163 -9.80 13.62 15.85
C LEU A 163 -9.18 14.00 17.20
N LEU A 164 -7.87 13.87 17.35
CA LEU A 164 -7.13 14.32 18.53
C LEU A 164 -7.26 15.84 18.71
N GLY A 165 -7.12 16.60 17.62
CA GLY A 165 -7.31 18.05 17.61
C GLY A 165 -8.72 18.45 18.03
N LEU A 166 -9.75 17.79 17.49
CA LEU A 166 -11.15 18.00 17.88
C LEU A 166 -11.39 17.63 19.35
N GLY A 167 -10.80 16.53 19.83
CA GLY A 167 -10.88 16.10 21.22
C GLY A 167 -10.31 17.14 22.19
N LEU A 168 -9.11 17.65 21.89
CA LEU A 168 -8.46 18.71 22.67
C LEU A 168 -9.25 20.02 22.63
N PHE A 169 -9.77 20.40 21.46
CA PHE A 169 -10.58 21.61 21.31
C PHE A 169 -11.89 21.54 22.12
N ALA A 170 -12.59 20.41 22.05
CA ALA A 170 -13.80 20.17 22.84
C ALA A 170 -13.51 20.22 24.35
N MET A 171 -12.38 19.66 24.78
CA MET A 171 -11.96 19.68 26.19
C MET A 171 -11.61 21.10 26.67
N GLY A 172 -10.93 21.89 25.83
CA GLY A 172 -10.61 23.30 26.11
C GLY A 172 -11.86 24.18 26.24
N LEU A 173 -12.86 23.99 25.38
CA LEU A 173 -14.15 24.69 25.48
C LEU A 173 -14.90 24.32 26.78
N LYS A 174 -14.90 23.04 27.15
CA LYS A 174 -15.50 22.57 28.42
C LYS A 174 -14.81 23.21 29.63
N GLY A 175 -13.49 23.30 29.64
CA GLY A 175 -12.72 23.93 30.73
C GLY A 175 -13.03 25.42 30.92
N ARG A 176 -13.20 26.17 29.81
CA ARG A 176 -13.56 27.61 29.88
C ARG A 176 -14.99 27.83 30.38
N TRP A 177 -15.92 26.95 30.04
CA TRP A 177 -17.30 27.04 30.52
C TRP A 177 -17.43 26.69 32.01
N ALA A 178 -16.65 25.72 32.51
CA ALA A 178 -16.65 25.34 33.93
C ALA A 178 -16.12 26.47 34.84
N ARG A 179 -15.05 27.18 34.43
CA ARG A 179 -14.50 28.32 35.18
C ARG A 179 -15.38 29.57 35.20
N LYS A 180 -16.33 29.69 34.27
CA LYS A 180 -17.27 30.83 34.21
C LYS A 180 -18.48 30.66 35.14
N GLN A 181 -18.63 29.48 35.74
CA GLN A 181 -19.74 29.14 36.66
C GLN A 181 -19.29 28.99 38.13
N SER A 182 -18.00 29.16 38.44
CA SER A 182 -17.45 29.33 39.79
C SER A 182 -17.23 30.82 40.08
#